data_AF-A0A177MGX4-F1
#
_entry.id   AF-A0A177MGX4-F1
#
_cell.length_a   1.000
_cell.length_b   1.000
_cell.length_c   1.000
_cell.angle_alpha   90.00
_cell.angle_beta   90.00
_cell.angle_gamma   90.00
#
_symmetry.space_group_name_H-M   'P 1'
#
loop_
_entity.id
_entity.type
_entity.pdbx_description
1 polymer ?
#
loop_
_entity_poly.entity_id
_entity_poly.type
_entity_poly.pdbx_seq_one_letter_code
_entity_poly.pdbx_strand_id
1 'polypeptide(L)'
;MDQYIEFATNHYLLAFSLVCVIFLLIQDLLANSFNKYESISPLIAVTKMNSDDVVVLDVRETNEFIKSHIENAINIPLSKVEEQIGSLEKHKNHPMIVTCQTGARSVAACKTLTKAGFENVFNMTGGMQSWEDNKLPIKVSSKN
;
A
#
# COMPACT_ATOMS: atom_id res chain seq x y z
N MET A 1 5.61 -36.25 -28.70
CA MET A 1 6.52 -35.12 -28.41
C MET A 1 7.16 -34.60 -29.68
N ASP A 2 7.61 -35.50 -30.56
CA ASP A 2 8.33 -35.13 -31.79
C ASP A 2 7.53 -34.24 -32.75
N GLN A 3 6.22 -34.48 -32.93
CA GLN A 3 5.37 -33.64 -33.79
C GLN A 3 5.24 -32.18 -33.31
N TYR A 4 5.28 -31.92 -32.00
CA TYR A 4 5.21 -30.56 -31.45
C TYR A 4 6.55 -29.83 -31.62
N ILE A 5 7.65 -30.55 -31.46
CA ILE A 5 9.00 -30.02 -31.68
C ILE A 5 9.19 -29.72 -33.17
N GLU A 6 8.77 -30.62 -34.05
CA GLU A 6 8.83 -30.44 -35.50
C GLU A 6 7.99 -29.24 -35.96
N PHE A 7 6.78 -29.08 -35.43
CA PHE A 7 5.94 -27.90 -35.67
C PHE A 7 6.59 -26.60 -35.18
N ALA A 8 7.15 -26.59 -33.97
CA ALA A 8 7.82 -25.41 -33.41
C ALA A 8 9.07 -25.00 -34.21
N THR A 9 9.77 -25.98 -34.79
CA THR A 9 10.97 -25.75 -35.59
C THR A 9 10.61 -25.26 -37.00
N ASN A 10 9.60 -25.86 -37.64
CA ASN A 10 9.15 -25.47 -38.98
C ASN A 10 8.35 -24.14 -38.99
N HIS A 11 7.68 -23.80 -37.89
CA HIS A 11 6.90 -22.56 -37.75
C HIS A 11 7.44 -21.65 -36.64
N TYR A 12 8.75 -21.38 -36.67
CA TYR A 12 9.45 -20.59 -35.66
C TYR A 12 8.83 -19.19 -35.42
N LEU A 13 8.28 -18.53 -36.45
CA LEU A 13 7.60 -17.24 -36.31
C LEU A 13 6.33 -17.33 -35.45
N LEU A 14 5.53 -18.38 -35.62
CA LEU A 14 4.30 -18.60 -34.84
C LEU A 14 4.62 -19.05 -33.41
N ALA A 15 5.66 -19.87 -33.24
CA ALA A 15 6.13 -20.27 -31.91
C ALA A 15 6.66 -19.06 -31.12
N PHE A 16 7.44 -18.19 -31.76
CA PHE A 16 7.96 -16.97 -31.13
C PHE A 16 6.84 -15.99 -30.77
N SER A 17 5.88 -15.76 -31.67
CA SER A 17 4.75 -14.87 -31.38
C SER A 17 3.91 -15.39 -30.20
N LEU A 18 3.69 -16.70 -30.12
CA LEU A 18 2.99 -17.33 -28.99
C LEU A 18 3.75 -17.12 -27.66
N VAL A 19 5.07 -17.31 -27.66
CA VAL A 19 5.90 -17.07 -26.46
C VAL A 19 5.87 -15.59 -26.06
N CYS A 20 5.93 -14.67 -27.02
CA CYS A 20 5.81 -13.24 -26.74
C CYS A 20 4.44 -12.88 -26.15
N VAL A 21 3.35 -13.41 -26.68
CA VAL A 21 2.00 -13.18 -26.15
C VAL A 21 1.87 -13.76 -24.73
N ILE A 22 2.37 -14.97 -24.50
CA ILE A 22 2.39 -15.59 -23.16
C ILE A 22 3.21 -14.74 -22.19
N PHE A 23 4.39 -14.27 -22.60
CA PHE A 23 5.23 -13.42 -21.76
C PHE A 23 4.54 -12.10 -21.42
N LEU A 24 3.94 -11.41 -22.39
CA LEU A 24 3.20 -10.16 -22.15
C LEU A 24 2.00 -10.38 -21.21
N LEU A 25 1.28 -11.49 -21.37
CA LEU A 25 0.17 -11.85 -20.47
C LEU A 25 0.64 -12.19 -19.06
N ILE A 26 1.79 -12.86 -18.91
CA ILE A 26 2.39 -13.15 -17.60
C ILE A 26 2.79 -11.86 -16.89
N GLN A 27 3.37 -10.89 -17.60
CA GLN A 27 3.71 -9.59 -17.01
C GLN A 27 2.47 -8.85 -16.51
N ASP A 28 1.37 -8.88 -17.26
CA ASP A 28 0.11 -8.27 -16.84
C ASP A 28 -0.52 -9.01 -15.65
N LEU A 29 -0.52 -10.34 -15.65
CA LEU A 29 -1.02 -11.16 -14.53
C LEU A 29 -0.23 -10.92 -13.24
N LEU A 30 1.10 -10.83 -13.35
CA LEU A 30 1.98 -10.54 -12.20
C LEU A 30 1.79 -9.09 -11.73
N ALA A 31 1.64 -8.12 -12.63
CA ALA A 31 1.42 -6.72 -12.26
C ALA A 31 0.03 -6.46 -11.66
N ASN A 32 -1.01 -7.17 -12.10
CA ASN A 32 -2.38 -6.97 -11.62
C ASN A 32 -2.75 -7.80 -10.38
N SER A 33 -2.05 -8.90 -10.10
CA SER A 33 -2.40 -9.76 -8.97
C SER A 33 -1.87 -9.28 -7.60
N PHE A 34 -1.06 -8.22 -7.57
CA PHE A 34 -0.83 -7.47 -6.34
C PHE A 34 -1.93 -6.43 -6.23
N ASN A 35 -2.99 -6.76 -5.46
CA ASN A 35 -3.91 -5.76 -4.93
C ASN A 35 -3.06 -4.61 -4.39
N LYS A 36 -3.03 -3.48 -5.10
CA LYS A 36 -2.02 -2.44 -4.87
C LYS A 36 -1.96 -2.02 -3.41
N TYR A 37 -3.09 -2.04 -2.71
CA TYR A 37 -3.15 -1.93 -1.27
C TYR A 37 -4.28 -2.80 -0.71
N GLU A 38 -4.14 -3.28 0.51
CA GLU A 38 -5.16 -4.05 1.23
C GLU A 38 -5.92 -3.14 2.21
N SER A 39 -7.21 -3.37 2.44
CA SER A 39 -7.96 -2.62 3.46
C SER A 39 -8.13 -3.46 4.72
N ILE A 40 -7.69 -2.94 5.87
CA ILE A 40 -7.70 -3.65 7.15
C ILE A 40 -8.48 -2.88 8.21
N SER A 41 -9.06 -3.60 9.18
CA SER A 41 -9.71 -3.00 10.33
C SER A 41 -8.68 -2.50 11.36
N PRO A 42 -9.06 -1.57 12.27
CA PRO A 42 -8.18 -1.12 13.35
C PRO A 42 -7.63 -2.25 14.21
N LEU A 43 -8.40 -3.32 14.43
CA LEU A 43 -7.96 -4.47 15.24
C LEU A 43 -6.86 -5.26 14.53
N ILE A 44 -6.97 -5.48 13.23
CA ILE A 44 -5.93 -6.14 12.43
C ILE A 44 -4.69 -5.25 12.33
N ALA A 45 -4.87 -3.92 12.22
CA ALA A 45 -3.78 -2.97 12.26
C ALA A 45 -2.94 -3.10 13.53
N VAL A 46 -3.57 -3.20 14.71
CA VAL A 46 -2.88 -3.43 15.99
C VAL A 46 -2.10 -4.74 15.99
N THR A 47 -2.70 -5.84 15.52
CA THR A 47 -2.00 -7.13 15.44
C THR A 47 -0.74 -7.05 14.57
N LYS A 48 -0.84 -6.34 13.43
CA LYS A 48 0.32 -6.10 12.54
C LYS A 48 1.37 -5.23 13.21
N MET A 49 0.98 -4.12 13.84
CA MET A 49 1.89 -3.22 14.56
C MET A 49 2.67 -3.91 15.68
N ASN A 50 2.13 -4.99 16.26
CA ASN A 50 2.82 -5.77 17.29
C ASN A 50 3.75 -6.87 16.74
N SER A 51 3.53 -7.28 15.49
CA SER A 51 4.23 -8.44 14.89
C SER A 51 5.33 -8.02 13.92
N ASP A 52 5.09 -6.93 13.19
CA ASP A 52 5.96 -6.43 12.13
C ASP A 52 6.47 -5.03 12.49
N ASP A 53 7.58 -4.60 11.89
CA ASP A 53 8.05 -3.20 11.95
C ASP A 53 7.20 -2.35 11.00
N VAL A 54 5.99 -2.02 11.44
CA VAL A 54 4.98 -1.31 10.67
C VAL A 54 5.16 0.20 10.78
N VAL A 55 5.11 0.87 9.64
CA VAL A 55 5.07 2.33 9.58
C VAL A 55 3.63 2.80 9.48
N VAL A 56 3.18 3.62 10.43
CA VAL A 56 1.85 4.23 10.38
C VAL A 56 1.96 5.63 9.77
N LEU A 57 1.21 5.88 8.69
CA LEU A 57 1.13 7.16 8.00
C LEU A 57 -0.25 7.79 8.20
N ASP A 58 -0.31 8.92 8.88
CA ASP A 58 -1.53 9.71 9.03
C ASP A 58 -1.57 10.83 7.99
N VAL A 59 -2.55 10.76 7.08
CA VAL A 59 -2.71 11.72 5.97
C VAL A 59 -3.69 12.84 6.24
N ARG A 60 -4.09 13.02 7.50
CA ARG A 60 -4.89 14.17 7.94
C ARG A 60 -4.03 15.44 7.99
N GLU A 61 -4.72 16.57 8.11
CA GLU A 61 -4.06 17.85 8.35
C GLU A 61 -3.35 17.83 9.72
N THR A 62 -2.26 18.58 9.83
CA THR A 62 -1.42 18.58 11.03
C THR A 62 -2.18 19.01 12.29
N ASN A 63 -3.19 19.87 12.16
CA ASN A 63 -4.05 20.28 13.26
C ASN A 63 -4.96 19.15 13.79
N GLU A 64 -5.37 18.19 12.96
CA GLU A 64 -6.11 16.99 13.35
C GLU A 64 -5.17 16.01 14.06
N PHE A 65 -3.98 15.79 13.47
CA PHE A 65 -2.96 14.90 14.03
C PHE A 65 -2.48 15.31 15.42
N ILE A 66 -2.28 16.62 15.64
CA ILE A 66 -1.84 17.14 16.95
C ILE A 66 -2.84 16.82 18.06
N LYS A 67 -4.16 16.84 17.75
CA LYS A 67 -5.22 16.59 18.74
C LYS A 67 -5.26 15.14 19.20
N SER A 68 -5.19 14.21 18.26
CA SER A 68 -5.15 12.77 18.53
C SER A 68 -4.51 12.05 17.34
N HIS A 69 -3.61 11.11 17.57
CA HIS A 69 -3.04 10.25 16.54
C HIS A 69 -2.59 8.91 17.13
N ILE A 70 -2.24 7.95 16.27
CA ILE A 70 -1.69 6.65 16.67
C ILE A 70 -0.23 6.84 17.12
N GLU A 71 0.21 6.12 18.15
CA GLU A 71 1.59 6.14 18.63
C GLU A 71 2.59 5.90 17.47
N ASN A 72 3.68 6.69 17.43
CA ASN A 72 4.73 6.62 16.40
C ASN A 72 4.27 6.86 14.95
N ALA A 73 3.05 7.35 14.74
CA ALA A 73 2.58 7.70 13.40
C ALA A 73 3.34 8.90 12.82
N ILE A 74 3.62 8.83 11.52
CA ILE A 74 4.20 9.92 10.73
C ILE A 74 3.03 10.72 10.14
N ASN A 75 3.01 12.04 10.33
CA ASN A 75 2.00 12.90 9.70
C ASN A 75 2.53 13.48 8.38
N ILE A 76 1.86 13.13 7.28
CA ILE A 76 2.06 13.77 5.98
C ILE A 76 0.68 14.03 5.39
N PRO A 77 0.17 15.28 5.41
CA PRO A 77 -1.13 15.62 4.84
C PRO A 77 -1.26 15.13 3.40
N LEU A 78 -2.45 14.67 3.01
CA LEU A 78 -2.70 14.09 1.68
C LEU A 78 -2.14 14.95 0.52
N SER A 79 -2.26 16.28 0.62
CA SER A 79 -1.76 17.24 -0.36
C SER A 79 -0.24 17.22 -0.55
N LYS A 80 0.51 16.78 0.46
CA LYS A 80 1.97 16.72 0.49
C LYS A 80 2.53 15.32 0.28
N VAL A 81 1.67 14.29 0.24
CA VAL A 81 2.11 12.90 0.09
C VAL A 81 2.97 12.73 -1.16
N GLU A 82 2.55 13.29 -2.29
CA GLU A 82 3.28 13.18 -3.57
C GLU A 82 4.63 13.90 -3.56
N GLU A 83 4.71 15.09 -2.96
CA GLU A 83 5.95 15.85 -2.82
C GLU A 83 6.94 15.16 -1.86
N GLN A 84 6.41 14.52 -0.81
CA GLN A 84 7.22 13.93 0.26
C GLN A 84 7.47 12.43 0.11
N ILE A 85 7.10 11.82 -1.04
CA ILE A 85 7.35 10.39 -1.31
C ILE A 85 8.81 10.02 -1.09
N GLY A 86 9.75 10.88 -1.52
CA GLY A 86 11.19 10.64 -1.35
C GLY A 86 11.61 10.41 0.11
N SER A 87 10.93 11.07 1.07
CA SER A 87 11.20 10.88 2.50
C SER A 87 10.69 9.54 3.04
N LEU A 88 9.71 8.94 2.36
CA LEU A 88 9.10 7.67 2.68
C LEU A 88 9.80 6.48 2.00
N GLU A 89 10.68 6.70 1.01
CA GLU A 89 11.37 5.62 0.29
C GLU A 89 12.20 4.70 1.19
N LYS A 90 12.72 5.23 2.31
CA LYS A 90 13.40 4.42 3.34
C LYS A 90 12.48 3.34 3.96
N HIS A 91 11.18 3.52 3.85
CA HIS A 91 10.15 2.62 4.35
C HIS A 91 9.47 1.79 3.24
N LYS A 92 9.97 1.86 1.99
CA LYS A 92 9.33 1.22 0.83
C LYS A 92 9.09 -0.29 0.98
N ASN A 93 9.99 -0.97 1.70
CA ASN A 93 9.93 -2.41 1.96
C ASN A 93 9.22 -2.78 3.27
N HIS A 94 8.85 -1.79 4.10
CA HIS A 94 8.17 -2.03 5.37
C HIS A 94 6.65 -2.02 5.16
N PRO A 95 5.88 -2.82 5.93
CA PRO A 95 4.43 -2.70 5.95
C PRO A 95 4.02 -1.27 6.34
N MET A 96 3.21 -0.63 5.51
CA MET A 96 2.76 0.75 5.73
C MET A 96 1.25 0.79 5.93
N ILE A 97 0.80 1.19 7.11
CA ILE A 97 -0.61 1.42 7.41
C ILE A 97 -0.93 2.89 7.23
N VAL A 98 -1.85 3.21 6.33
CA VAL A 98 -2.26 4.57 6.02
C VAL A 98 -3.64 4.83 6.64
N THR A 99 -3.75 5.92 7.39
CA THR A 99 -4.99 6.33 8.07
C THR A 99 -5.37 7.77 7.76
N CYS A 100 -6.66 8.06 7.86
CA CYS A 100 -7.17 9.42 7.94
C CYS A 100 -8.33 9.50 8.94
N GLN A 101 -9.23 10.48 8.85
CA GLN A 101 -10.35 10.58 9.79
C GLN A 101 -11.36 9.44 9.64
N THR A 102 -11.78 9.13 8.41
CA THR A 102 -12.87 8.18 8.10
C THR A 102 -12.48 7.08 7.10
N GLY A 103 -11.26 7.13 6.55
CA GLY A 103 -10.76 6.22 5.52
C GLY A 103 -10.78 6.77 4.08
N ALA A 104 -11.48 7.87 3.79
CA ALA A 104 -11.59 8.39 2.41
C ALA A 104 -10.27 8.96 1.86
N ARG A 105 -9.57 9.78 2.65
CA ARG A 105 -8.26 10.37 2.27
C ARG A 105 -7.14 9.33 2.19
N SER A 106 -7.16 8.31 3.05
CA SER A 106 -6.14 7.27 3.09
C SER A 106 -6.20 6.38 1.84
N VAL A 107 -7.38 6.14 1.26
CA VAL A 107 -7.51 5.46 -0.05
C VAL A 107 -6.76 6.21 -1.16
N ALA A 108 -6.87 7.54 -1.21
CA ALA A 108 -6.16 8.34 -2.20
C ALA A 108 -4.63 8.26 -1.99
N ALA A 109 -4.18 8.39 -0.74
CA ALA A 109 -2.76 8.25 -0.41
C ALA A 109 -2.21 6.84 -0.71
N CYS A 110 -2.96 5.78 -0.43
CA CYS A 110 -2.57 4.41 -0.78
C CYS A 110 -2.37 4.25 -2.29
N LYS A 111 -3.25 4.82 -3.12
CA LYS A 111 -3.07 4.82 -4.58
C LYS A 111 -1.79 5.55 -5.01
N THR A 112 -1.45 6.66 -4.36
CA THR A 112 -0.22 7.40 -4.64
C THR A 112 1.03 6.59 -4.26
N LEU A 113 1.05 6.02 -3.05
CA LEU A 113 2.17 5.22 -2.55
C LEU A 113 2.40 3.98 -3.42
N THR A 114 1.34 3.30 -3.82
CA THR A 114 1.44 2.08 -4.62
C THR A 114 1.88 2.36 -6.05
N LYS A 115 1.50 3.52 -6.61
CA LYS A 115 2.08 4.02 -7.88
C LYS A 115 3.56 4.35 -7.76
N ALA A 116 4.02 4.78 -6.60
CA ALA A 116 5.44 5.00 -6.30
C ALA A 116 6.22 3.71 -5.99
N GLY A 117 5.56 2.55 -6.05
CA GLY A 117 6.17 1.23 -5.90
C GLY A 117 6.30 0.76 -4.45
N PHE A 118 5.47 1.27 -3.54
CA PHE A 118 5.34 0.68 -2.21
C PHE A 118 4.50 -0.60 -2.33
N GLU A 119 5.04 -1.73 -1.90
CA GLU A 119 4.44 -3.06 -2.12
C GLU A 119 3.47 -3.45 -1.00
N ASN A 120 3.78 -3.08 0.25
CA ASN A 120 3.03 -3.51 1.43
C ASN A 120 2.19 -2.37 2.03
N VAL A 121 1.23 -1.86 1.26
CA VAL A 121 0.39 -0.73 1.69
C VAL A 121 -0.97 -1.22 2.21
N PHE A 122 -1.36 -0.75 3.38
CA PHE A 122 -2.61 -1.10 4.05
C PHE A 122 -3.43 0.15 4.35
N ASN A 123 -4.67 0.20 3.87
CA ASN A 123 -5.63 1.26 4.20
C ASN A 123 -6.40 0.88 5.47
N MET A 124 -6.38 1.74 6.49
CA MET A 124 -7.19 1.50 7.69
C MET A 124 -8.65 1.91 7.47
N THR A 125 -9.55 0.94 7.46
CA THR A 125 -10.98 1.17 7.23
C THR A 125 -11.62 1.91 8.40
N GLY A 126 -12.42 2.93 8.11
CA GLY A 126 -13.03 3.78 9.14
C GLY A 126 -12.06 4.77 9.80
N GLY A 127 -10.77 4.72 9.44
CA GLY A 127 -9.76 5.68 9.89
C GLY A 127 -9.64 5.79 11.42
N MET A 128 -9.27 6.98 11.87
CA MET A 128 -9.14 7.34 13.28
C MET A 128 -10.48 7.31 14.03
N GLN A 129 -11.60 7.56 13.35
CA GLN A 129 -12.91 7.41 14.00
C GLN A 129 -13.12 5.97 14.46
N SER A 130 -12.90 4.99 13.58
CA SER A 130 -13.03 3.58 13.96
C SER A 130 -11.97 3.15 14.98
N TRP A 131 -10.77 3.73 14.93
CA TRP A 131 -9.74 3.50 15.96
C TRP A 131 -10.21 3.94 17.35
N GLU A 132 -10.76 5.15 17.45
CA GLU A 132 -11.30 5.71 18.68
C GLU A 132 -12.56 4.96 19.15
N ASP A 133 -13.44 4.54 18.24
CA ASP A 133 -14.63 3.72 18.54
C ASP A 133 -14.25 2.37 19.17
N ASN A 134 -13.13 1.79 18.73
CA ASN A 134 -12.56 0.57 19.31
C ASN A 134 -11.77 0.83 20.61
N LYS A 135 -11.77 2.08 21.12
CA LYS A 135 -11.09 2.51 22.35
C LYS A 135 -9.59 2.17 22.35
N LEU A 136 -8.97 2.22 21.18
CA LEU A 136 -7.55 1.95 21.03
C LEU A 136 -6.71 3.14 21.51
N PRO A 137 -5.45 2.91 21.95
CA PRO A 137 -4.60 3.97 22.48
C PRO A 137 -4.36 5.09 21.46
N ILE A 138 -4.43 6.33 21.92
CA ILE A 138 -4.12 7.53 21.15
C ILE A 138 -3.06 8.35 21.87
N LYS A 139 -2.25 9.05 21.08
CA LYS A 139 -1.28 10.04 21.55
C LYS A 139 -1.75 11.43 21.17
N VAL A 140 -1.46 12.40 22.05
CA VAL A 140 -1.65 13.83 21.80
C VAL A 140 -0.28 14.43 21.62
N SER A 141 -0.05 15.17 20.54
CA SER A 141 1.21 15.88 20.36
C SER A 141 1.19 17.11 21.27
N SER A 142 1.94 17.06 22.37
CA SER A 142 2.13 18.24 23.20
C SER A 142 2.91 19.28 22.39
N LYS A 143 2.36 20.49 22.24
CA LYS A 143 3.12 21.65 21.77
C LYS A 143 4.12 22.02 22.89
N ASN A 144 5.34 21.52 22.81
CA ASN A 144 6.49 22.17 23.42
C ASN A 144 7.26 22.93 22.34
#